data_AF-A0A7G9RS90-F1
#
_entry.id   AF-A0A7G9RS90-F1
#
_cell.length_a   1.000
_cell.length_b   1.000
_cell.length_c   1.000
_cell.angle_alpha   90.00
_cell.angle_beta   90.00
_cell.angle_gamma   90.00
#
_symmetry.space_group_name_H-M   'P 1'
#
loop_
_entity.id
_entity.type
_entity.pdbx_description
1 polymer ?
#
loop_
_entity_poly.entity_id
_entity_poly.type
_entity_poly.pdbx_seq_one_letter_code
_entity_poly.pdbx_strand_id
1 'polypeptide(L)'
;MMISSSLRSIAAALLLAGATTSVLAEPTAPQREFADTMMLCNSHALLQHMYAHGKQLPGVPKAADYRELAYRAAGKEYVDPLLESRAVRDKAVEQLEALLNTKPYDGLSEKERDDHMNATWSKVISTCNEWASAGVGKAPKGK
;
A
#
# COMPACT_ATOMS: atom_id res chain seq x y z
N MET A 1 -15.28 -33.23 74.60
CA MET A 1 -14.20 -32.28 74.22
C MET A 1 -13.27 -33.00 73.25
N MET A 2 -13.44 -32.76 71.95
CA MET A 2 -12.46 -33.08 70.90
C MET A 2 -12.64 -32.01 69.82
N ILE A 3 -11.60 -31.21 69.63
CA ILE A 3 -11.51 -30.16 68.62
C ILE A 3 -10.82 -30.80 67.42
N SER A 4 -11.52 -30.95 66.31
CA SER A 4 -10.91 -31.29 65.02
C SER A 4 -11.01 -30.07 64.10
N SER A 5 -9.89 -29.37 64.04
CA SER A 5 -9.55 -28.37 63.04
C SER A 5 -9.68 -28.95 61.63
N SER A 6 -10.34 -28.23 60.73
CA SER A 6 -10.13 -28.38 59.28
C SER A 6 -10.30 -27.02 58.62
N LEU A 7 -9.22 -26.26 58.69
CA LEU A 7 -8.92 -25.12 57.85
C LEU A 7 -8.43 -25.66 56.49
N ARG A 8 -8.82 -24.95 55.43
CA ARG A 8 -8.26 -24.96 54.05
C ARG A 8 -8.94 -25.89 53.05
N SER A 9 -9.82 -25.28 52.26
CA SER A 9 -9.84 -25.42 50.80
C SER A 9 -10.56 -24.20 50.21
N ILE A 10 -9.88 -23.05 50.19
CA ILE A 10 -10.29 -21.95 49.29
C ILE A 10 -9.90 -22.42 47.89
N ALA A 11 -10.89 -22.91 47.15
CA ALA A 11 -10.76 -23.21 45.75
C ALA A 11 -10.37 -21.93 45.01
N ALA A 12 -9.15 -21.90 44.46
CA ALA A 12 -8.69 -20.89 43.53
C ALA A 12 -9.45 -21.03 42.21
N ALA A 13 -10.66 -20.48 42.16
CA ALA A 13 -11.44 -20.34 40.93
C ALA A 13 -11.19 -18.96 40.32
N LEU A 14 -9.99 -18.75 39.76
CA LEU A 14 -9.63 -17.51 39.06
C LEU A 14 -8.55 -17.77 38.00
N LEU A 15 -8.77 -18.74 37.11
CA LEU A 15 -7.95 -18.92 35.92
C LEU A 15 -8.80 -19.37 34.73
N LEU A 16 -9.67 -18.48 34.28
CA LEU A 16 -10.19 -18.46 32.90
C LEU A 16 -10.10 -17.03 32.38
N ALA A 17 -8.91 -16.43 32.49
CA ALA A 17 -8.51 -15.40 31.55
C ALA A 17 -8.27 -16.13 30.23
N GLY A 18 -9.35 -16.33 29.47
CA GLY A 18 -9.26 -16.86 28.12
C GLY A 18 -8.25 -16.00 27.37
N ALA A 19 -7.18 -16.64 26.91
CA ALA A 19 -6.32 -16.07 25.89
C ALA A 19 -7.21 -15.84 24.67
N THR A 20 -7.77 -14.64 24.53
CA THR A 20 -8.23 -14.16 23.25
C THR A 20 -6.96 -13.98 22.44
N THR A 21 -6.50 -15.05 21.79
CA THR A 21 -5.65 -14.89 20.62
C THR A 21 -6.48 -14.04 19.68
N SER A 22 -6.12 -12.76 19.58
CA SER A 22 -6.64 -11.87 18.55
C SER A 22 -6.23 -12.49 17.22
N VAL A 23 -7.06 -13.38 16.70
CA VAL A 23 -7.02 -13.78 15.30
C VAL A 23 -7.27 -12.48 14.56
N LEU A 24 -6.19 -11.86 14.07
CA LEU A 24 -6.28 -10.70 13.20
C LEU A 24 -7.19 -11.15 12.05
N ALA A 25 -8.37 -10.54 11.96
CA ALA A 25 -9.33 -10.88 10.93
C ALA A 25 -8.66 -10.64 9.58
N GLU A 26 -8.65 -11.67 8.71
CA GLU A 26 -8.07 -11.53 7.38
C GLU A 26 -8.74 -10.37 6.62
N PRO A 27 -7.98 -9.58 5.85
CA PRO A 27 -8.54 -8.50 5.07
C PRO A 27 -9.53 -9.04 4.03
N THR A 28 -10.67 -8.37 3.91
CA THR A 28 -11.69 -8.67 2.91
C THR A 28 -11.13 -8.46 1.49
N ALA A 29 -11.75 -9.06 0.48
CA ALA A 29 -11.31 -8.89 -0.91
C ALA A 29 -11.21 -7.41 -1.35
N PRO A 30 -12.17 -6.51 -1.04
CA PRO A 30 -12.04 -5.09 -1.36
C PRO A 30 -10.88 -4.38 -0.64
N GLN A 31 -10.56 -4.78 0.60
CA GLN A 31 -9.42 -4.25 1.33
C GLN A 31 -8.09 -4.67 0.69
N ARG A 32 -7.99 -5.95 0.31
CA ARG A 32 -6.83 -6.49 -0.42
C ARG A 32 -6.62 -5.77 -1.75
N GLU A 33 -7.66 -5.66 -2.56
CA GLU A 33 -7.58 -5.00 -3.88
C GLU A 33 -7.18 -3.52 -3.76
N PHE A 34 -7.71 -2.81 -2.76
CA PHE A 34 -7.29 -1.44 -2.48
C PHE A 34 -5.82 -1.39 -2.04
N ALA A 35 -5.38 -2.28 -1.14
CA ALA A 35 -3.99 -2.34 -0.69
C ALA A 35 -3.03 -2.68 -1.84
N ASP A 36 -3.36 -3.64 -2.70
CA ASP A 36 -2.58 -4.01 -3.88
C ASP A 36 -2.44 -2.80 -4.83
N THR A 37 -3.53 -2.06 -5.05
CA THR A 37 -3.55 -0.83 -5.85
C THR A 37 -2.64 0.24 -5.25
N MET A 38 -2.73 0.46 -3.93
CA MET A 38 -1.88 1.42 -3.23
C MET A 38 -0.41 0.99 -3.26
N MET A 39 -0.11 -0.31 -3.24
CA MET A 39 1.25 -0.82 -3.38
C MET A 39 1.82 -0.59 -4.78
N LEU A 40 1.01 -0.78 -5.81
CA LEU A 40 1.37 -0.42 -7.18
C LEU A 40 1.62 1.10 -7.32
N CYS A 41 0.75 1.93 -6.74
CA CYS A 41 0.93 3.38 -6.71
C CYS A 41 2.15 3.83 -5.92
N ASN A 42 2.49 3.14 -4.83
CA ASN A 42 3.71 3.36 -4.07
C ASN A 42 4.95 3.06 -4.92
N SER A 43 4.94 1.98 -5.72
CA SER A 43 6.02 1.69 -6.66
C SER A 43 6.17 2.78 -7.73
N HIS A 44 5.07 3.30 -8.29
CA HIS A 44 5.11 4.44 -9.22
C HIS A 44 5.71 5.70 -8.57
N ALA A 45 5.31 6.03 -7.34
CA ALA A 45 5.87 7.17 -6.61
C ALA A 45 7.38 7.00 -6.35
N LEU A 46 7.83 5.78 -6.03
CA LEU A 46 9.25 5.48 -5.85
C LEU A 46 10.03 5.62 -7.17
N LEU A 47 9.49 5.13 -8.28
CA LEU A 47 10.13 5.28 -9.60
C LEU A 47 10.26 6.76 -10.00
N GLN A 48 9.22 7.56 -9.75
CA GLN A 48 9.28 9.02 -9.94
C GLN A 48 10.35 9.65 -9.06
N HIS A 49 10.43 9.28 -7.79
CA HIS A 49 11.43 9.78 -6.85
C HIS A 49 12.85 9.44 -7.32
N MET A 50 13.08 8.23 -7.80
CA MET A 50 14.37 7.81 -8.35
C MET A 50 14.73 8.60 -9.62
N TYR A 51 13.78 8.73 -10.56
CA TYR A 51 13.95 9.50 -11.78
C TYR A 51 14.29 10.97 -11.50
N ALA A 52 13.63 11.57 -10.51
CA ALA A 52 13.84 12.96 -10.12
C ALA A 52 14.99 13.16 -9.12
N HIS A 53 15.80 12.12 -8.86
CA HIS A 53 16.90 12.15 -7.87
C HIS A 53 16.48 12.71 -6.50
N GLY A 54 15.31 12.27 -6.05
CA GLY A 54 14.71 12.64 -4.79
C GLY A 54 13.98 13.98 -4.76
N LYS A 55 13.93 14.70 -5.89
CA LYS A 55 13.25 15.99 -6.00
C LYS A 55 11.81 15.84 -6.46
N GLN A 56 10.98 16.84 -6.14
CA GLN A 56 9.67 16.96 -6.75
C GLN A 56 9.81 17.54 -8.16
N LEU A 57 9.21 16.88 -9.15
CA LEU A 57 9.15 17.41 -10.51
C LEU A 57 8.16 18.58 -10.57
N PRO A 58 8.49 19.69 -11.25
CA PRO A 58 7.56 20.78 -11.48
C PRO A 58 6.28 20.29 -12.17
N GLY A 59 5.11 20.70 -11.67
CA GLY A 59 3.81 20.36 -12.26
C GLY A 59 3.31 18.92 -11.99
N VAL A 60 4.13 18.06 -11.36
CA VAL A 60 3.69 16.76 -10.87
C VAL A 60 3.13 16.92 -9.46
N PRO A 61 1.88 16.46 -9.19
CA PRO A 61 1.29 16.58 -7.87
C PRO A 61 2.06 15.74 -6.85
N LYS A 62 1.98 16.13 -5.58
CA LYS A 62 2.54 15.34 -4.48
C LYS A 62 1.77 14.02 -4.36
N ALA A 63 2.49 12.90 -4.31
CA ALA A 63 1.90 11.60 -4.04
C ALA A 63 1.29 11.55 -2.63
N ALA A 64 0.12 10.92 -2.49
CA ALA A 64 -0.42 10.53 -1.19
C ALA A 64 0.47 9.45 -0.55
N ASP A 65 0.29 9.24 0.75
CA ASP A 65 1.01 8.19 1.48
C ASP A 65 0.38 6.82 1.21
N TYR A 66 0.63 6.29 0.01
CA TYR A 66 0.01 5.05 -0.46
C TYR A 66 0.36 3.86 0.42
N ARG A 67 1.58 3.79 0.94
CA ARG A 67 1.98 2.73 1.87
C ARG A 67 1.13 2.76 3.14
N GLU A 68 0.97 3.91 3.77
CA GLU A 68 0.11 4.04 4.96
C GLU A 68 -1.36 3.77 4.66
N LEU A 69 -1.83 4.09 3.45
CA LEU A 69 -3.18 3.75 3.02
C LEU A 69 -3.36 2.23 2.84
N ALA A 70 -2.37 1.54 2.28
CA ALA A 70 -2.37 0.08 2.16
C ALA A 70 -2.39 -0.59 3.54
N TYR A 71 -1.51 -0.15 4.46
CA TYR A 71 -1.47 -0.68 5.82
C TYR A 71 -2.78 -0.48 6.57
N ARG A 72 -3.39 0.70 6.46
CA ARG A 72 -4.71 0.96 7.07
C ARG A 72 -5.82 0.09 6.50
N ALA A 73 -5.73 -0.29 5.23
CA ALA A 73 -6.76 -1.08 4.58
C ALA A 73 -6.65 -2.58 4.89
N ALA A 74 -5.43 -3.15 4.80
CA ALA A 74 -5.25 -4.61 4.82
C ALA A 74 -4.29 -5.13 5.91
N GLY A 75 -3.71 -4.24 6.72
CA GLY A 75 -2.79 -4.63 7.80
C GLY A 75 -1.36 -4.87 7.32
N LYS A 76 -0.44 -4.93 8.29
CA LYS A 76 1.00 -5.05 8.03
C LYS A 76 1.37 -6.40 7.45
N GLU A 77 0.77 -7.45 7.98
CA GLU A 77 1.02 -8.85 7.61
C GLU A 77 0.73 -9.10 6.13
N TYR A 78 -0.29 -8.44 5.59
CA TYR A 78 -0.65 -8.53 4.18
C TYR A 78 0.26 -7.65 3.28
N VAL A 79 0.59 -6.44 3.73
CA VAL A 79 1.25 -5.42 2.90
C VAL A 79 2.76 -5.58 2.82
N ASP A 80 3.42 -6.03 3.89
CA ASP A 80 4.88 -6.16 3.93
C ASP A 80 5.46 -7.02 2.79
N PRO A 81 4.90 -8.21 2.47
CA PRO A 81 5.38 -9.00 1.34
C PRO A 81 5.25 -8.27 -0.01
N LEU A 82 4.31 -7.33 -0.14
CA LEU A 82 4.07 -6.59 -1.38
C LEU A 82 5.09 -5.46 -1.57
N LEU A 83 5.62 -4.88 -0.49
CA LEU A 83 6.67 -3.85 -0.55
C LEU A 83 7.95 -4.35 -1.22
N GLU A 84 8.30 -5.60 -0.93
CA GLU A 84 9.49 -6.25 -1.48
C GLU A 84 9.20 -7.06 -2.75
N SER A 85 7.93 -7.09 -3.18
CA SER A 85 7.50 -7.91 -4.30
C SER A 85 8.07 -7.41 -5.62
N ARG A 86 8.88 -8.27 -6.24
CA ARG A 86 9.33 -8.08 -7.63
C ARG A 86 8.14 -7.97 -8.58
N ALA A 87 7.07 -8.73 -8.38
CA ALA A 87 5.91 -8.69 -9.26
C ALA A 87 5.21 -7.32 -9.24
N VAL A 88 5.10 -6.67 -8.07
CA VAL A 88 4.51 -5.32 -7.97
C VAL A 88 5.38 -4.29 -8.70
N ARG A 89 6.70 -4.35 -8.48
CA ARG A 89 7.65 -3.46 -9.17
C ARG A 89 7.64 -3.66 -10.69
N ASP A 90 7.73 -4.90 -11.14
CA ASP A 90 7.80 -5.22 -12.58
C ASP A 90 6.50 -4.77 -13.28
N LYS A 91 5.34 -4.92 -12.62
CA LYS A 91 4.06 -4.37 -13.11
C LYS A 91 4.05 -2.83 -13.17
N ALA A 92 4.64 -2.15 -12.18
CA ALA A 92 4.75 -0.69 -12.21
C ALA A 92 5.62 -0.22 -13.39
N VAL A 93 6.74 -0.89 -13.64
CA VAL A 93 7.62 -0.60 -14.79
C VAL A 93 6.90 -0.86 -16.11
N GLU A 94 6.22 -1.98 -16.26
CA GLU A 94 5.44 -2.30 -17.46
C GLU A 94 4.39 -1.22 -17.78
N GLN A 95 3.64 -0.78 -16.76
CA GLN A 95 2.65 0.30 -16.92
C GLN A 95 3.30 1.64 -17.31
N LEU A 96 4.48 1.93 -16.75
CA LEU A 96 5.24 3.14 -17.09
C LEU A 96 5.75 3.07 -18.53
N GLU A 97 6.39 1.98 -18.93
CA GLU A 97 6.91 1.78 -20.28
C GLU A 97 5.81 1.92 -21.34
N ALA A 98 4.62 1.37 -21.08
CA ALA A 98 3.47 1.54 -21.96
C ALA A 98 3.06 3.00 -22.14
N LEU A 99 3.19 3.84 -21.11
CA LEU A 99 2.89 5.27 -21.17
C LEU A 99 4.01 6.05 -21.89
N LEU A 100 5.28 5.72 -21.64
CA LEU A 100 6.42 6.38 -22.28
C LEU A 100 6.48 6.09 -23.78
N ASN A 101 6.08 4.91 -24.22
CA ASN A 101 6.05 4.52 -25.64
C ASN A 101 4.94 5.21 -26.45
N THR A 102 4.15 6.10 -25.86
CA THR A 102 3.10 6.84 -26.57
C THR A 102 3.64 7.94 -27.50
N LYS A 103 4.88 8.40 -27.30
CA LYS A 103 5.57 9.34 -28.20
C LYS A 103 7.04 8.90 -28.37
N PRO A 104 7.53 8.65 -29.60
CA PRO A 104 8.93 8.32 -29.81
C PRO A 104 9.83 9.47 -29.38
N TYR A 105 10.95 9.14 -28.71
CA TYR A 105 11.90 10.11 -28.18
C TYR A 105 12.88 10.64 -29.24
N ASP A 106 13.01 9.93 -30.35
CA ASP A 106 13.91 10.31 -31.45
C ASP A 106 13.49 11.64 -32.08
N GLY A 107 14.45 12.55 -32.22
CA GLY A 107 14.23 13.87 -32.78
C GLY A 107 13.57 14.89 -31.85
N LEU A 108 13.22 14.51 -30.61
CA LEU A 108 12.69 15.46 -29.62
C LEU A 108 13.82 16.30 -29.02
N SER A 109 13.56 17.60 -28.84
CA SER A 109 14.39 18.46 -28.01
C SER A 109 14.36 18.01 -26.55
N GLU A 110 15.36 18.43 -25.77
CA GLU A 110 15.40 18.16 -24.32
C GLU A 110 14.13 18.64 -23.61
N LYS A 111 13.68 19.85 -23.94
CA LYS A 111 12.45 20.41 -23.40
C LYS A 111 11.22 19.54 -23.72
N GLU A 112 11.09 19.04 -24.93
CA GLU A 112 9.95 18.18 -25.31
C GLU A 112 9.96 16.84 -24.60
N ARG A 113 11.15 16.27 -24.36
CA ARG A 113 11.29 15.05 -23.56
C ARG A 113 10.89 15.32 -22.12
N ASP A 114 11.36 16.41 -21.52
CA ASP A 114 11.02 16.79 -20.15
C ASP A 114 9.52 17.08 -19.99
N ASP A 115 8.92 17.82 -20.93
CA ASP A 115 7.50 18.11 -20.93
C ASP A 115 6.68 16.80 -21.06
N HIS A 116 7.12 15.86 -21.89
CA HIS A 116 6.51 14.53 -22.00
C HIS A 116 6.65 13.70 -20.71
N MET A 117 7.84 13.66 -20.11
CA MET A 117 8.09 12.95 -18.85
C MET A 117 7.24 13.53 -17.71
N ASN A 118 7.18 14.85 -17.59
CA ASN A 118 6.37 15.53 -16.58
C ASN A 118 4.88 15.26 -16.79
N ALA A 119 4.40 15.27 -18.03
CA ALA A 119 3.00 14.93 -18.33
C ALA A 119 2.69 13.47 -17.96
N THR A 120 3.58 12.53 -18.27
CA THR A 120 3.42 11.11 -17.92
C THR A 120 3.38 10.91 -16.41
N TRP A 121 4.34 11.48 -15.68
CA TRP A 121 4.35 11.39 -14.21
C TRP A 121 3.15 12.07 -13.58
N SER A 122 2.74 13.24 -14.09
CA SER A 122 1.57 13.95 -13.61
C SER A 122 0.31 13.10 -13.78
N LYS A 123 0.13 12.44 -14.92
CA LYS A 123 -0.98 11.51 -15.16
C LYS A 123 -0.98 10.33 -14.18
N VAL A 124 0.16 9.67 -14.01
CA VAL A 124 0.29 8.50 -13.12
C VAL A 124 -0.04 8.88 -11.67
N ILE A 125 0.60 9.94 -11.15
CA ILE A 125 0.42 10.32 -9.74
C ILE A 125 -0.97 10.90 -9.50
N SER A 126 -1.56 11.65 -10.44
CA SER A 126 -2.95 12.12 -10.32
C SER A 126 -3.93 10.95 -10.24
N THR A 127 -3.79 9.97 -11.14
CA THR A 127 -4.64 8.77 -11.16
C THR A 127 -4.55 7.99 -9.85
N CYS A 128 -3.33 7.80 -9.34
CA CYS A 128 -3.11 7.15 -8.05
C CYS A 128 -3.70 7.94 -6.87
N ASN A 129 -3.59 9.27 -6.88
CA ASN A 129 -4.19 10.14 -5.87
C ASN A 129 -5.74 10.07 -5.93
N GLU A 130 -6.33 10.00 -7.11
CA GLU A 130 -7.78 9.81 -7.28
C GLU A 130 -8.22 8.48 -6.65
N TRP A 131 -7.54 7.37 -6.93
CA TRP A 131 -7.86 6.08 -6.33
C TRP A 131 -7.65 6.07 -4.82
N ALA A 132 -6.57 6.69 -4.33
CA ALA A 132 -6.32 6.87 -2.90
C ALA A 132 -7.46 7.63 -2.21
N SER A 133 -7.96 8.69 -2.84
CA SER A 133 -9.08 9.49 -2.32
C SER A 133 -10.42 8.75 -2.35
N ALA A 134 -10.60 7.81 -3.30
CA ALA A 134 -11.83 7.04 -3.45
C ALA A 134 -12.01 5.97 -2.35
N GLY A 135 -10.90 5.47 -1.79
CA GLY A 135 -10.90 4.53 -0.67
C GLY A 135 -11.33 3.09 -1.02
N VAL A 136 -11.48 2.28 0.04
CA VAL A 136 -11.86 0.86 -0.07
C VAL A 136 -13.25 0.71 -0.71
N GLY A 137 -13.35 -0.12 -1.75
CA GLY A 137 -14.60 -0.38 -2.49
C GLY A 137 -14.78 0.41 -3.80
N LYS A 138 -13.85 1.33 -4.12
CA LYS A 138 -13.81 2.05 -5.41
C LYS A 138 -12.44 2.00 -6.11
N ALA A 139 -11.50 1.20 -5.61
CA ALA A 139 -10.27 0.89 -6.33
C ALA A 139 -10.64 0.30 -7.72
N PRO A 140 -9.86 0.62 -8.77
CA PRO A 140 -10.10 0.04 -10.09
C PRO A 140 -10.09 -1.48 -9.96
N LYS A 141 -11.17 -2.11 -10.42
CA LYS A 141 -11.20 -3.57 -10.47
C LYS A 141 -10.08 -4.03 -11.39
N GLY A 142 -9.12 -4.78 -10.85
CA GLY A 142 -8.04 -5.33 -11.66
C GLY A 142 -8.62 -6.03 -12.88
N LYS A 143 -8.35 -5.51 -14.08
CA LYS A 143 -8.56 -6.23 -15.33
C LYS A 143 -7.21 -6.72 -15.83
#